data_AF-A0A955GC89-F1
#
_entry.id   AF-A0A955GC89-F1
#
_cell.length_a   1.000
_cell.length_b   1.000
_cell.length_c   1.000
_cell.angle_alpha   90.00
_cell.angle_beta   90.00
_cell.angle_gamma   90.00
#
_symmetry.space_group_name_H-M   'P 1'
#
loop_
_entity.id
_entity.type
_entity.pdbx_description
1 polymer ?
#
loop_
_entity_poly.entity_id
_entity_poly.type
_entity_poly.pdbx_seq_one_letter_code
_entity_poly.pdbx_strand_id
1 'polypeptide(L)'
;MLRNLLKKQRGFTIIEVMIVLAIAGLILVVVLIAVPQLQRNQRNSARQSILGRVDTELANYSGNNNGNIPDSSSLADVTTRYLANIDINDPSTGQPMQLVFVDKANITVDKVPSATEGQISYSTDVKCDGEKLVDGNARNYAIWTLLEGGAVYCIDNI
;
A
#
# COMPACT_ATOMS: atom_id res chain seq x y z
N MET A 1 -44.73 -17.07 60.47
CA MET A 1 -43.67 -17.67 59.63
C MET A 1 -43.19 -16.61 58.63
N LEU A 2 -42.02 -16.01 58.83
CA LEU A 2 -41.32 -15.24 57.80
C LEU A 2 -39.83 -15.30 58.16
N ARG A 3 -39.17 -16.36 57.68
CA ARG A 3 -37.73 -16.57 57.87
C ARG A 3 -36.97 -15.60 56.97
N ASN A 4 -36.06 -14.87 57.59
CA ASN A 4 -35.00 -14.05 57.02
C ASN A 4 -34.54 -14.48 55.61
N LEU A 5 -34.73 -13.57 54.65
CA LEU A 5 -34.00 -13.53 53.39
C LEU A 5 -33.12 -12.28 53.32
N LEU A 6 -32.37 -11.98 54.40
CA LEU A 6 -31.30 -10.98 54.35
C LEU A 6 -30.10 -11.61 53.62
N LYS A 7 -30.18 -11.61 52.29
CA LYS A 7 -29.08 -11.94 51.39
C LYS A 7 -27.92 -10.98 51.68
N LYS A 8 -26.83 -11.49 52.25
CA LYS A 8 -25.60 -10.72 52.53
C LYS A 8 -24.99 -10.31 51.19
N GLN A 9 -25.24 -9.07 50.75
CA GLN A 9 -24.60 -8.46 49.59
C GLN A 9 -23.10 -8.34 49.90
N ARG A 10 -22.29 -9.23 49.33
CA ARG A 10 -20.82 -9.10 49.36
C ARG A 10 -20.48 -8.03 48.33
N GLY A 11 -20.15 -6.83 48.81
CA GLY A 11 -19.77 -5.70 47.97
C GLY A 11 -18.44 -5.96 47.26
N PHE A 12 -18.39 -5.52 45.99
CA PHE A 12 -17.19 -5.50 45.15
C PHE A 12 -16.15 -4.55 45.78
N THR A 13 -14.91 -4.99 45.98
CA THR A 13 -13.92 -4.17 46.69
C THR A 13 -13.33 -3.11 45.77
N ILE A 14 -12.97 -1.93 46.29
CA ILE A 14 -12.31 -0.88 45.50
C ILE A 14 -11.00 -1.40 44.91
N ILE A 15 -10.25 -2.21 45.67
CA ILE A 15 -9.00 -2.84 45.23
C ILE A 15 -9.22 -3.74 44.02
N GLU A 16 -10.30 -4.53 44.01
CA GLU A 16 -10.67 -5.39 42.89
C GLU A 16 -10.97 -4.58 41.62
N VAL A 17 -11.71 -3.46 41.75
CA VAL A 17 -11.93 -2.54 40.61
C VAL A 17 -10.60 -1.97 40.10
N MET A 18 -9.72 -1.54 41.01
CA MET A 18 -8.45 -0.90 40.63
C MET A 18 -7.52 -1.85 39.89
N ILE A 19 -7.43 -3.11 40.33
CA ILE A 19 -6.61 -4.12 39.64
C ILE A 19 -7.15 -4.39 38.22
N VAL A 20 -8.48 -4.49 38.07
CA VAL A 20 -9.10 -4.72 36.77
C VAL A 20 -8.84 -3.55 35.83
N LEU A 21 -9.00 -2.31 36.30
CA LEU A 21 -8.73 -1.12 35.49
C LEU A 21 -7.25 -0.98 35.12
N ALA A 22 -6.34 -1.36 36.01
CA ALA A 22 -4.90 -1.34 35.73
C ALA A 22 -4.52 -2.32 34.60
N ILE A 23 -5.03 -3.56 34.66
CA ILE A 23 -4.79 -4.56 33.61
C ILE A 23 -5.48 -4.15 32.30
N ALA A 24 -6.72 -3.66 32.37
CA ALA A 24 -7.45 -3.18 31.19
C ALA A 24 -6.73 -1.99 30.51
N GLY A 25 -6.20 -1.06 31.29
CA GLY A 25 -5.40 0.06 30.80
C GLY A 25 -4.12 -0.40 30.10
N LEU A 26 -3.41 -1.38 30.69
CA LEU A 26 -2.19 -1.95 30.08
C LEU A 26 -2.48 -2.63 28.74
N ILE A 27 -3.53 -3.43 28.65
CA ILE A 27 -3.93 -4.10 27.40
C ILE A 27 -4.28 -3.06 26.33
N LEU A 28 -5.02 -2.02 26.71
CA LEU A 28 -5.44 -0.97 25.78
C LEU A 28 -4.23 -0.24 25.17
N VAL A 29 -3.18 0.04 25.94
CA VAL A 29 -1.94 0.64 25.42
C VAL A 29 -1.32 -0.23 24.32
N VAL A 30 -1.19 -1.54 24.55
CA VAL A 30 -0.60 -2.46 23.56
C VAL A 30 -1.45 -2.53 22.30
N VAL A 31 -2.77 -2.66 22.46
CA VAL A 31 -3.71 -2.76 21.33
C VAL A 31 -3.70 -1.48 20.49
N LEU A 32 -3.69 -0.31 21.12
CA LEU A 32 -3.68 0.98 20.41
C LEU A 32 -2.39 1.23 19.61
N ILE A 33 -1.27 0.61 19.98
CA ILE A 33 -0.02 0.70 19.22
C ILE A 33 0.00 -0.37 18.11
N ALA A 34 -0.40 -1.60 18.44
CA ALA A 34 -0.26 -2.75 17.55
C ALA A 34 -1.25 -2.74 16.38
N VAL A 35 -2.53 -2.42 16.62
CA VAL A 35 -3.57 -2.44 15.59
C VAL A 35 -3.28 -1.48 14.43
N PRO A 36 -2.97 -0.18 14.65
CA PRO A 36 -2.67 0.72 13.55
C PRO A 36 -1.41 0.27 12.79
N GLN A 37 -0.39 -0.26 13.47
CA GLN A 37 0.79 -0.78 12.79
C GLN A 37 0.45 -1.96 11.88
N LEU A 38 -0.37 -2.90 12.35
CA LEU A 38 -0.78 -4.05 11.54
C LEU A 38 -1.61 -3.59 10.32
N GLN A 39 -2.52 -2.64 10.51
CA GLN A 39 -3.31 -2.10 9.40
C GLN A 39 -2.42 -1.45 8.33
N ARG A 40 -1.40 -0.66 8.73
CA ARG A 40 -0.41 -0.09 7.78
C ARG A 40 0.29 -1.19 6.98
N ASN A 41 0.75 -2.24 7.65
CA ASN A 41 1.46 -3.35 7.00
C ASN A 41 0.57 -4.10 5.99
N GLN A 42 -0.72 -4.30 6.32
CA GLN A 42 -1.69 -4.91 5.40
C GLN A 42 -1.94 -4.04 4.16
N ARG A 43 -2.09 -2.72 4.35
CA ARG A 43 -2.26 -1.78 3.24
C ARG A 43 -1.03 -1.72 2.35
N ASN A 44 0.17 -1.69 2.93
CA ASN A 44 1.42 -1.76 2.17
C ASN A 44 1.51 -3.04 1.34
N SER A 45 1.17 -4.20 1.93
CA SER A 45 1.15 -5.48 1.21
C SER A 45 0.13 -5.48 0.06
N ALA A 46 -1.04 -4.85 0.27
CA ALA A 46 -2.05 -4.69 -0.77
C ALA A 46 -1.54 -3.77 -1.90
N ARG A 47 -0.87 -2.65 -1.60
CA ARG A 47 -0.24 -1.76 -2.61
C ARG A 47 0.83 -2.48 -3.43
N GLN A 48 1.66 -3.31 -2.81
CA GLN A 48 2.64 -4.13 -3.52
C GLN A 48 1.97 -5.13 -4.48
N SER A 49 0.88 -5.76 -4.04
CA SER A 49 0.08 -6.66 -4.88
C SER A 49 -0.59 -5.93 -6.05
N ILE A 50 -1.10 -4.71 -5.84
CA ILE A 50 -1.64 -3.85 -6.92
C ILE A 50 -0.54 -3.57 -7.95
N LEU A 51 0.65 -3.19 -7.49
CA LEU A 51 1.77 -2.89 -8.38
C LEU A 51 2.14 -4.10 -9.26
N GLY A 52 2.17 -5.31 -8.68
CA GLY A 52 2.40 -6.54 -9.45
C GLY A 52 1.30 -6.88 -10.46
N ARG A 53 0.03 -6.54 -10.18
CA ARG A 53 -1.06 -6.67 -11.16
C ARG A 53 -0.87 -5.69 -12.32
N VAL A 54 -0.52 -4.44 -12.03
CA VAL A 54 -0.24 -3.43 -13.06
C VAL A 54 0.96 -3.84 -13.92
N ASP A 55 2.03 -4.37 -13.32
CA ASP A 55 3.17 -4.91 -14.07
C ASP A 55 2.75 -6.02 -15.03
N THR A 56 1.93 -6.95 -14.57
CA THR A 56 1.38 -8.03 -15.42
C THR A 56 0.62 -7.47 -16.61
N GLU A 57 -0.19 -6.43 -16.41
CA GLU A 57 -0.92 -5.78 -17.49
C GLU A 57 -0.05 -4.96 -18.45
N LEU A 58 1.04 -4.35 -17.95
CA LEU A 58 2.06 -3.72 -18.81
C LEU A 58 2.81 -4.75 -19.65
N ALA A 59 3.11 -5.91 -19.10
CA ALA A 59 3.68 -7.03 -19.84
C ALA A 59 2.70 -7.58 -20.90
N ASN A 60 1.40 -7.68 -20.59
CA ASN A 60 0.35 -8.05 -21.55
C ASN A 60 0.28 -7.03 -22.70
N TYR A 61 0.34 -5.74 -22.40
CA TYR A 61 0.42 -4.69 -23.42
C TYR A 61 1.62 -4.91 -24.33
N SER A 62 2.80 -5.14 -23.75
CA SER A 62 4.02 -5.36 -24.53
C SER A 62 3.90 -6.59 -25.43
N GLY A 63 3.35 -7.70 -24.93
CA GLY A 63 3.07 -8.90 -25.71
C GLY A 63 2.14 -8.65 -26.91
N ASN A 64 1.12 -7.81 -26.73
CA ASN A 64 0.16 -7.46 -27.79
C ASN A 64 0.67 -6.38 -28.76
N ASN A 65 1.74 -5.67 -28.43
CA ASN A 65 2.29 -4.55 -29.21
C ASN A 65 3.70 -4.84 -29.73
N ASN A 66 3.98 -6.09 -30.14
CA ASN A 66 5.26 -6.53 -30.71
C ASN A 66 6.49 -6.28 -29.81
N GLY A 67 6.32 -6.35 -28.50
CA GLY A 67 7.37 -6.08 -27.51
C GLY A 67 7.60 -4.59 -27.25
N ASN A 68 6.78 -3.69 -27.82
CA ASN A 68 6.85 -2.27 -27.48
C ASN A 68 6.24 -2.03 -26.10
N ILE A 69 6.99 -1.34 -25.25
CA ILE A 69 6.51 -0.90 -23.94
C ILE A 69 5.65 0.36 -24.10
N PRO A 70 4.67 0.61 -23.21
CA PRO A 70 3.91 1.84 -23.25
C PRO A 70 4.81 3.08 -23.10
N ASP A 71 4.58 4.09 -23.91
CA ASP A 71 5.15 5.42 -23.74
C ASP A 71 4.08 6.37 -23.20
N SER A 72 4.42 7.65 -23.07
CA SER A 72 3.49 8.68 -22.61
C SER A 72 2.25 8.83 -23.49
N SER A 73 2.36 8.52 -24.79
CA SER A 73 1.26 8.64 -25.76
C SER A 73 0.27 7.48 -25.69
N SER A 74 0.74 6.30 -25.26
CA SER A 74 -0.05 5.07 -25.18
C SER A 74 -0.58 4.77 -23.78
N LEU A 75 -0.23 5.57 -22.77
CA LEU A 75 -0.67 5.36 -21.38
C LEU A 75 -2.20 5.36 -21.23
N ALA A 76 -2.92 6.16 -22.02
CA ALA A 76 -4.38 6.17 -22.02
C ALA A 76 -4.97 4.85 -22.55
N ASP A 77 -4.34 4.23 -23.56
CA ASP A 77 -4.75 2.93 -24.10
C ASP A 77 -4.54 1.81 -23.06
N VAL A 78 -3.39 1.84 -22.37
CA VAL A 78 -3.10 0.94 -21.23
C VAL A 78 -4.18 1.06 -20.16
N THR A 79 -4.46 2.29 -19.71
CA THR A 79 -5.41 2.56 -18.62
C THR A 79 -6.82 2.08 -18.98
N THR A 80 -7.26 2.30 -20.22
CA THR A 80 -8.63 1.99 -20.65
C THR A 80 -8.84 0.52 -21.04
N ARG A 81 -7.82 -0.15 -21.57
CA ARG A 81 -7.97 -1.53 -22.12
C ARG A 81 -7.42 -2.61 -21.22
N TYR A 82 -6.35 -2.31 -20.49
CA TYR A 82 -5.66 -3.29 -19.66
C TYR A 82 -5.98 -3.10 -18.18
N LEU A 83 -6.07 -1.85 -17.71
CA LEU A 83 -6.31 -1.58 -16.29
C LEU A 83 -7.78 -1.48 -15.89
N ALA A 84 -8.70 -1.31 -16.84
CA ALA A 84 -10.11 -1.04 -16.55
C ALA A 84 -10.85 -2.17 -15.80
N ASN A 85 -10.41 -3.42 -15.94
CA ASN A 85 -11.07 -4.60 -15.37
C ASN A 85 -10.28 -5.27 -14.23
N ILE A 86 -9.21 -4.63 -13.75
CA ILE A 86 -8.44 -5.14 -12.61
C ILE A 86 -8.65 -4.28 -11.38
N ASP A 87 -8.58 -4.89 -10.20
CA ASP A 87 -8.69 -4.15 -8.95
C ASP A 87 -7.38 -3.45 -8.62
N ILE A 88 -7.37 -2.13 -8.81
CA ILE A 88 -6.25 -1.23 -8.47
C ILE A 88 -6.65 -0.21 -7.40
N ASN A 89 -7.68 -0.50 -6.60
CA ASN A 89 -8.15 0.42 -5.57
C ASN A 89 -7.12 0.59 -4.44
N ASP A 90 -6.78 1.82 -4.10
CA ASP A 90 -5.92 2.13 -2.97
C ASP A 90 -6.59 1.63 -1.68
N PRO A 91 -5.92 0.74 -0.92
CA PRO A 91 -6.49 0.16 0.29
C PRO A 91 -6.77 1.20 1.41
N SER A 92 -6.26 2.43 1.29
CA SER A 92 -6.49 3.52 2.25
C SER A 92 -7.72 4.36 1.90
N THR A 93 -8.02 4.56 0.62
CA THR A 93 -9.10 5.46 0.16
C THR A 93 -10.27 4.73 -0.51
N GLY A 94 -10.05 3.49 -0.97
CA GLY A 94 -11.01 2.73 -1.78
C GLY A 94 -11.19 3.25 -3.21
N GLN A 95 -10.41 4.26 -3.63
CA GLN A 95 -10.42 4.81 -4.99
C GLN A 95 -9.32 4.16 -5.83
N PRO A 96 -9.49 4.03 -7.16
CA PRO A 96 -8.46 3.46 -8.02
C PRO A 96 -7.17 4.29 -7.97
N MET A 97 -6.04 3.62 -7.81
CA MET A 97 -4.73 4.22 -7.97
C MET A 97 -4.55 4.69 -9.42
N GLN A 98 -3.95 5.85 -9.60
CA GLN A 98 -3.75 6.42 -10.95
C GLN A 98 -2.37 6.05 -11.48
N LEU A 99 -2.32 5.48 -12.68
CA LEU A 99 -1.07 5.29 -13.41
C LEU A 99 -0.63 6.63 -14.00
N VAL A 100 0.58 7.08 -13.67
CA VAL A 100 1.13 8.38 -14.07
C VAL A 100 2.47 8.20 -14.76
N PHE A 101 2.58 8.69 -16.00
CA PHE A 101 3.86 8.72 -16.70
C PHE A 101 4.76 9.81 -16.11
N VAL A 102 5.99 9.44 -15.77
CA VAL A 102 7.03 10.36 -15.34
C VAL A 102 8.18 10.26 -16.32
N ASP A 103 8.44 11.36 -17.03
CA ASP A 103 9.58 11.45 -17.94
C ASP A 103 10.89 11.25 -17.15
N LYS A 104 11.77 10.39 -17.66
CA LYS A 104 13.09 10.11 -17.11
C LYS A 104 13.90 11.39 -16.88
N ALA A 105 13.74 12.42 -17.72
CA ALA A 105 14.40 13.70 -17.54
C ALA A 105 14.03 14.41 -16.21
N ASN A 106 12.88 14.06 -15.61
CA ASN A 106 12.42 14.59 -14.34
C ASN A 106 12.78 13.69 -13.14
N ILE A 107 13.52 12.60 -13.36
CA ILE A 107 14.01 11.71 -12.30
C ILE A 107 15.37 12.23 -11.85
N THR A 108 15.49 12.58 -10.57
CA THR A 108 16.80 12.93 -9.98
C THR A 108 17.35 11.71 -9.25
N VAL A 109 18.64 11.43 -9.45
CA VAL A 109 19.33 10.15 -9.17
C VAL A 109 19.25 9.64 -7.72
N ASP A 110 18.77 10.44 -6.77
CA ASP A 110 18.71 10.06 -5.35
C ASP A 110 17.33 9.93 -4.75
N LYS A 111 16.27 10.23 -5.51
CA LYS A 111 14.90 9.97 -5.10
C LYS A 111 14.11 9.58 -6.32
N VAL A 112 13.52 8.40 -6.25
CA VAL A 112 12.28 8.15 -6.97
C VAL A 112 11.40 9.41 -6.81
N PRO A 113 10.95 10.05 -7.91
CA PRO A 113 10.14 11.27 -7.84
C PRO A 113 9.01 11.00 -6.87
N SER A 114 8.89 11.82 -5.83
CA SER A 114 7.99 11.59 -4.68
C SER A 114 6.67 11.05 -5.18
N ALA A 115 6.49 9.72 -5.13
CA ALA A 115 5.26 9.13 -5.61
C ALA A 115 4.18 9.69 -4.70
N THR A 116 3.25 10.44 -5.29
CA THR A 116 2.13 10.95 -4.51
C THR A 116 1.36 9.73 -4.02
N GLU A 117 0.92 9.76 -2.77
CA GLU A 117 0.08 8.70 -2.24
C GLU A 117 -1.13 8.48 -3.17
N GLY A 118 -1.45 7.22 -3.45
CA GLY A 118 -2.51 6.86 -4.40
C GLY A 118 -2.11 6.89 -5.89
N GLN A 119 -0.82 7.07 -6.21
CA GLN A 119 -0.33 6.98 -7.59
C GLN A 119 0.59 5.78 -7.80
N ILE A 120 0.51 5.21 -9.00
CA ILE A 120 1.48 4.30 -9.57
C ILE A 120 2.24 5.11 -10.59
N SER A 121 3.48 5.45 -10.29
CA SER A 121 4.32 6.16 -11.25
C SER A 121 4.98 5.16 -12.18
N TYR A 122 5.12 5.54 -13.44
CA TYR A 122 5.66 4.72 -14.51
C TYR A 122 6.67 5.52 -15.32
N SER A 123 7.81 4.91 -15.64
CA SER A 123 8.78 5.51 -16.54
C SER A 123 9.44 4.45 -17.41
N THR A 124 9.97 4.91 -18.53
CA THR A 124 10.70 4.11 -19.52
C THR A 124 12.18 4.43 -19.43
N ASP A 125 13.03 3.58 -19.99
CA ASP A 125 14.50 3.74 -19.98
C ASP A 125 15.13 3.77 -18.59
N VAL A 126 14.47 3.12 -17.62
CA VAL A 126 14.88 3.02 -16.21
C VAL A 126 14.68 1.61 -15.66
N LYS A 127 15.37 1.31 -14.56
CA LYS A 127 15.28 0.06 -13.78
C LYS A 127 15.26 0.39 -12.30
N CYS A 128 14.81 -0.54 -11.47
CA CYS A 128 14.85 -0.41 -10.02
C CYS A 128 16.25 -0.79 -9.47
N ASP A 129 16.72 -0.01 -8.49
CA ASP A 129 17.85 -0.36 -7.61
C ASP A 129 17.41 -0.14 -6.16
N GLY A 130 16.68 -1.12 -5.63
CA GLY A 130 15.96 -0.98 -4.37
C GLY A 130 14.90 0.12 -4.44
N GLU A 131 15.07 1.17 -3.63
CA GLU A 131 14.18 2.35 -3.61
C GLU A 131 14.62 3.47 -4.55
N LYS A 132 15.57 3.19 -5.46
CA LYS A 132 16.07 4.15 -6.46
C LYS A 132 15.72 3.69 -7.88
N LEU A 133 15.78 4.63 -8.80
CA LEU A 133 15.74 4.37 -10.23
C LEU A 133 17.11 4.62 -10.83
N VAL A 134 17.57 3.68 -11.65
CA VAL A 134 18.84 3.74 -12.39
C VAL A 134 18.57 3.61 -13.88
N ASP A 135 19.59 3.90 -14.69
CA ASP A 135 19.45 3.86 -16.14
C ASP A 135 19.13 2.46 -16.68
N GLY A 136 18.08 2.42 -17.50
CA GLY A 136 17.65 1.29 -18.31
C GLY A 136 18.05 1.40 -19.78
N ASN A 137 17.69 0.38 -20.56
CA ASN A 137 17.70 0.46 -22.02
C ASN A 137 16.29 0.83 -22.55
N ALA A 138 16.19 1.02 -23.88
CA ALA A 138 14.95 1.36 -24.61
C ALA A 138 13.75 0.41 -24.41
N ARG A 139 13.97 -0.77 -23.83
CA ARG A 139 12.96 -1.79 -23.57
C ARG A 139 12.66 -1.95 -22.09
N ASN A 140 13.36 -1.20 -21.24
CA ASN A 140 13.15 -1.25 -19.81
C ASN A 140 12.10 -0.24 -19.38
N TYR A 141 11.22 -0.66 -18.48
CA TYR A 141 10.36 0.23 -17.74
C TYR A 141 10.45 -0.11 -16.26
N ALA A 142 10.12 0.87 -15.43
CA ALA A 142 9.90 0.67 -14.01
C ALA A 142 8.59 1.32 -13.59
N ILE A 143 7.89 0.65 -12.67
CA ILE A 143 6.77 1.19 -11.93
C ILE A 143 7.10 1.27 -10.45
N TRP A 144 6.58 2.29 -9.79
CA TRP A 144 6.78 2.44 -8.36
C TRP A 144 5.59 3.13 -7.68
N THR A 145 5.50 2.92 -6.37
CA THR A 145 4.52 3.59 -5.52
C THR A 145 5.09 3.85 -4.11
N LEU A 146 4.49 4.81 -3.41
CA LEU A 146 4.86 5.14 -2.03
C LEU A 146 4.09 4.27 -1.03
N LEU A 147 4.83 3.59 -0.17
CA LEU A 147 4.27 2.85 0.95
C LEU A 147 4.05 3.77 2.16
N GLU A 148 3.10 3.40 3.01
CA GLU A 148 2.88 4.07 4.27
C GLU A 148 4.13 3.88 5.15
N GLY A 149 4.79 4.99 5.48
CA GLY A 149 6.11 5.00 6.12
C GLY A 149 7.21 5.66 5.27
N GLY A 150 6.92 6.01 4.02
CA GLY A 150 7.81 6.78 3.15
C GLY A 150 8.78 5.95 2.31
N ALA A 151 8.77 4.62 2.48
CA ALA A 151 9.50 3.69 1.65
C ALA A 151 8.89 3.63 0.24
N VAL A 152 9.74 3.41 -0.76
CA VAL A 152 9.29 3.21 -2.15
C VAL A 152 9.33 1.74 -2.48
N TYR A 153 8.25 1.25 -3.08
CA TYR A 153 8.25 -0.07 -3.70
C TYR A 153 8.34 0.07 -5.21
N CYS A 154 9.34 -0.56 -5.82
CA CYS A 154 9.65 -0.48 -7.23
C CYS A 154 9.65 -1.88 -7.85
N ILE A 155 9.04 -2.02 -9.03
CA ILE A 155 9.10 -3.21 -9.89
C ILE A 155 9.55 -2.76 -11.28
N ASP A 156 10.44 -3.52 -11.90
CA ASP A 156 10.85 -3.33 -13.29
C ASP A 156 10.66 -4.63 -14.08
N ASN A 157 10.90 -4.55 -15.39
CA ASN A 157 10.65 -5.64 -16.33
C ASN A 157 11.90 -6.45 -16.72
N ILE A 158 12.91 -6.51 -15.86
CA ILE A 158 14.17 -7.23 -16.11
C ILE A 158 14.19 -8.66 -15.58
#